data_AF-A0A0F2PFT8-F1
#
_entry.id   AF-A0A0F2PFT8-F1
#
_cell.length_a   1.000
_cell.length_b   1.000
_cell.length_c   1.000
_cell.angle_alpha   90.00
_cell.angle_beta   90.00
_cell.angle_gamma   90.00
#
_symmetry.space_group_name_H-M   'P 1'
#
loop_
_entity.id
_entity.type
_entity.pdbx_description
1 polymer ?
#
loop_
_entity_poly.entity_id
_entity_poly.type
_entity_poly.pdbx_seq_one_letter_code
_entity_poly.pdbx_strand_id
1 'polypeptide(L)'
;MTSNRKSKQSYFIVRVIFSIMTIFFAVKNILNPSFNLNGVFMLFSLGLMFAVLGMEIYLRKERKYFKLTIMASVFIMSVGIFNLWVYLNI
;
A
#
# COMPACT_ATOMS: atom_id res chain seq x y z
N MET A 1 -17.13 -11.00 22.26
CA MET A 1 -16.46 -11.77 21.17
C MET A 1 -16.75 -11.26 19.74
N THR A 2 -17.62 -10.27 19.54
CA THR A 2 -18.06 -9.77 18.22
C THR A 2 -17.14 -8.71 17.58
N SER A 3 -16.40 -7.94 18.40
CA SER A 3 -15.52 -6.85 17.91
C SER A 3 -14.41 -7.33 16.97
N ASN A 4 -13.87 -8.54 17.20
CA ASN A 4 -12.70 -9.02 16.46
C ASN A 4 -13.06 -9.42 15.01
N ARG A 5 -14.29 -9.90 14.78
CA ARG A 5 -14.79 -10.25 13.42
C ARG A 5 -15.07 -9.01 12.57
N LYS A 6 -15.69 -7.98 13.14
CA LYS A 6 -15.91 -6.70 12.44
C LYS A 6 -14.57 -6.06 12.04
N SER A 7 -13.59 -6.03 12.95
CA SER A 7 -12.27 -5.46 12.62
C SER A 7 -11.58 -6.24 11.49
N LYS A 8 -11.58 -7.58 11.54
CA LYS A 8 -11.05 -8.45 10.46
C LYS A 8 -11.66 -8.13 9.10
N GLN A 9 -12.99 -7.99 9.07
CA GLN A 9 -13.70 -7.72 7.82
C GLN A 9 -13.38 -6.31 7.28
N SER A 10 -13.25 -5.30 8.16
CA SER A 10 -12.83 -3.97 7.77
C SER A 10 -11.40 -3.93 7.20
N TYR A 11 -10.43 -4.60 7.84
CA TYR A 11 -9.05 -4.67 7.32
C TYR A 11 -8.98 -5.39 5.96
N PHE A 12 -9.77 -6.45 5.79
CA PHE A 12 -9.85 -7.18 4.53
C PHE A 12 -10.43 -6.31 3.40
N ILE A 13 -11.53 -5.60 3.65
CA ILE A 13 -12.14 -4.70 2.66
C ILE A 13 -11.16 -3.61 2.23
N VAL A 14 -10.48 -2.97 3.19
CA VAL A 14 -9.49 -1.92 2.89
C VAL A 14 -8.31 -2.47 2.08
N ARG A 15 -7.82 -3.67 2.39
CA ARG A 15 -6.77 -4.33 1.61
C ARG A 15 -7.22 -4.63 0.17
N VAL A 16 -8.44 -5.10 -0.02
CA VAL A 16 -8.99 -5.38 -1.35
C VAL A 16 -9.09 -4.09 -2.17
N ILE A 17 -9.57 -3.00 -1.58
CA ILE A 17 -9.65 -1.69 -2.22
C ILE A 17 -8.25 -1.22 -2.67
N PHE A 18 -7.26 -1.26 -1.78
CA PHE A 18 -5.90 -0.87 -2.14
C PHE A 18 -5.25 -1.80 -3.18
N SER A 19 -5.58 -3.10 -3.16
CA SER A 19 -5.12 -4.05 -4.18
C SER A 19 -5.66 -3.71 -5.56
N ILE A 20 -6.98 -3.44 -5.65
CA ILE A 20 -7.63 -3.05 -6.90
C ILE A 20 -7.03 -1.74 -7.42
N MET A 21 -6.85 -0.74 -6.56
CA MET A 21 -6.23 0.53 -6.94
C MET A 21 -4.80 0.34 -7.44
N THR A 22 -4.01 -0.49 -6.75
CA THR A 22 -2.63 -0.79 -7.17
C THR A 22 -2.61 -1.42 -8.56
N ILE A 23 -3.46 -2.43 -8.81
CA ILE A 23 -3.55 -3.10 -10.11
C ILE A 23 -4.02 -2.11 -11.19
N PHE A 24 -5.02 -1.29 -10.89
CA PHE A 24 -5.54 -0.29 -11.82
C PHE A 24 -4.46 0.71 -12.24
N PHE A 25 -3.73 1.29 -11.28
CA PHE A 25 -2.64 2.21 -11.58
C PHE A 25 -1.45 1.51 -12.24
N ALA A 26 -1.17 0.25 -11.91
CA ALA A 26 -0.17 -0.56 -12.61
C ALA A 26 -0.50 -0.73 -14.09
N VAL A 27 -1.74 -1.12 -14.40
CA VAL A 27 -2.21 -1.27 -15.79
C VAL A 27 -2.14 0.06 -16.54
N LYS A 28 -2.57 1.17 -15.92
CA LYS A 28 -2.47 2.50 -16.54
C LYS A 28 -1.02 2.94 -16.77
N ASN A 29 -0.10 2.60 -15.86
CA ASN A 29 1.32 2.89 -16.02
C ASN A 29 1.95 2.08 -17.16
N ILE A 30 1.56 0.82 -17.34
CA ILE A 30 2.01 -0.03 -18.46
C ILE A 30 1.49 0.50 -19.80
N LEU A 31 0.21 0.89 -19.85
CA LEU A 31 -0.43 1.38 -21.08
C LEU A 31 0.00 2.80 -21.46
N ASN A 32 0.34 3.64 -20.47
CA ASN A 32 0.78 5.00 -20.71
C ASN A 32 1.96 5.36 -19.78
N PRO A 33 3.16 4.88 -20.11
CA PRO A 33 4.36 5.04 -19.27
C PRO A 33 4.83 6.49 -19.18
N SER A 34 4.39 7.36 -20.10
CA SER A 34 4.61 8.81 -20.05
C SER A 34 4.01 9.47 -18.79
N PHE A 35 2.99 8.86 -18.17
CA PHE A 35 2.40 9.33 -16.92
C PHE A 35 3.10 8.74 -15.70
N ASN A 36 4.27 9.29 -15.34
CA ASN A 36 5.02 8.91 -14.12
C ASN A 36 4.17 9.01 -12.83
N LEU A 37 3.16 9.88 -12.81
CA LEU A 37 2.18 9.99 -11.71
C LEU A 37 1.41 8.69 -11.45
N ASN A 38 1.07 7.89 -12.47
CA ASN A 38 0.38 6.62 -12.26
C ASN A 38 1.25 5.62 -11.50
N GLY A 39 2.55 5.56 -11.81
CA GLY A 39 3.52 4.78 -11.05
C GLY A 39 3.64 5.22 -9.59
N VAL A 40 3.59 6.53 -9.33
CA VAL A 40 3.55 7.08 -7.96
C VAL A 40 2.29 6.62 -7.23
N PHE A 41 1.11 6.77 -7.83
CA PHE A 41 -0.16 6.34 -7.20
C PHE A 41 -0.23 4.83 -6.95
N MET A 42 0.37 4.01 -7.84
CA MET A 42 0.54 2.58 -7.64
C MET A 42 1.38 2.28 -6.40
N LEU A 43 2.55 2.91 -6.27
CA LEU A 43 3.45 2.72 -5.12
C LEU A 43 2.79 3.17 -3.80
N PHE A 44 2.09 4.30 -3.80
CA PHE A 44 1.34 4.75 -2.63
C PHE A 44 0.24 3.76 -2.21
N SER A 45 -0.53 3.26 -3.17
CA SER A 45 -1.59 2.27 -2.91
C SER A 45 -1.02 0.96 -2.34
N LEU A 46 0.11 0.50 -2.88
CA LEU A 46 0.81 -0.69 -2.41
C LEU A 46 1.40 -0.47 -1.00
N GLY A 47 2.03 0.67 -0.75
CA GLY A 47 2.56 1.04 0.56
C GLY A 47 1.48 1.07 1.63
N LEU A 48 0.32 1.66 1.33
CA LEU A 48 -0.86 1.69 2.21
C LEU A 48 -1.40 0.29 2.49
N MET A 49 -1.41 -0.59 1.48
CA MET A 49 -1.81 -2.00 1.65
C MET A 49 -0.91 -2.72 2.67
N PHE A 50 0.41 -2.54 2.58
CA PHE A 50 1.34 -3.10 3.57
C PHE A 50 1.19 -2.46 4.95
N ALA A 51 0.90 -1.15 5.04
CA ALA A 51 0.63 -0.49 6.31
C ALA A 51 -0.60 -1.09 7.01
N VAL A 52 -1.69 -1.32 6.24
CA VAL A 52 -2.93 -1.93 6.74
C VAL A 52 -2.69 -3.37 7.19
N LEU A 53 -1.89 -4.14 6.44
CA LEU A 53 -1.46 -5.48 6.83
C LEU A 53 -0.63 -5.43 8.13
N GLY A 54 0.26 -4.45 8.27
CA GLY A 54 1.04 -4.23 9.48
C GLY A 54 0.16 -3.95 10.69
N MET A 55 -0.83 -3.05 10.56
CA MET A 55 -1.81 -2.76 11.61
C MET A 55 -2.61 -4.01 12.02
N GLU A 56 -3.03 -4.82 11.04
CA GLU A 56 -3.74 -6.08 11.31
C GLU A 56 -2.88 -7.08 12.10
N ILE A 57 -1.61 -7.25 11.70
CA ILE A 57 -0.65 -8.13 12.38
C ILE A 57 -0.39 -7.64 13.82
N TYR A 58 -0.25 -6.33 14.01
CA TYR A 58 -0.06 -5.72 15.31
C TYR A 58 -1.23 -6.01 16.26
N LEU A 59 -2.46 -5.82 15.78
CA LEU A 59 -3.68 -6.08 16.56
C LEU A 59 -3.86 -7.57 16.89
N ARG A 60 -3.43 -8.46 16.00
CA ARG A 60 -3.44 -9.92 16.24
C ARG A 60 -2.31 -10.40 17.16
N LYS A 61 -1.38 -9.52 17.57
CA LYS A 61 -0.17 -9.83 18.34
C LYS A 61 0.78 -10.83 17.65
N GLU A 62 0.63 -11.04 16.34
CA GLU A 62 1.46 -11.97 15.56
C GLU A 62 2.76 -11.29 15.12
N ARG A 63 3.66 -11.00 16.06
CA ARG A 63 4.83 -10.13 15.81
C ARG A 63 5.85 -10.63 14.78
N LYS A 64 5.75 -11.89 14.33
CA LYS A 64 6.79 -12.55 13.51
C LYS A 64 7.08 -11.81 12.21
N TYR A 65 6.08 -11.20 11.57
CA TYR A 65 6.23 -10.49 10.29
C TYR A 65 5.99 -8.98 10.38
N PHE A 66 5.61 -8.46 11.55
CA PHE A 66 5.23 -7.06 11.71
C PHE A 66 6.33 -6.08 11.28
N LYS A 67 7.57 -6.29 11.76
CA LYS A 67 8.69 -5.40 11.44
C LYS A 67 8.98 -5.34 9.94
N LEU A 68 8.98 -6.50 9.28
CA LEU A 68 9.26 -6.60 7.86
C LEU A 68 8.15 -5.95 7.02
N THR A 69 6.90 -6.16 7.39
CA THR A 69 5.74 -5.53 6.74
C THR A 69 5.76 -4.01 6.85
N ILE A 70 6.08 -3.46 8.02
CA ILE A 70 6.19 -2.01 8.20
C ILE A 70 7.39 -1.44 7.45
N MET A 71 8.55 -2.09 7.50
CA MET A 71 9.73 -1.66 6.73
C MET A 71 9.45 -1.64 5.23
N ALA A 72 8.79 -2.67 4.69
CA ALA A 72 8.39 -2.72 3.29
C ALA A 72 7.42 -1.58 2.94
N SER A 73 6.42 -1.31 3.79
CA SER A 73 5.49 -0.20 3.61
C SER A 73 6.21 1.16 3.53
N VAL A 74 7.07 1.45 4.50
CA VAL A 74 7.83 2.70 4.56
C VAL A 74 8.78 2.84 3.37
N PHE A 75 9.46 1.76 2.99
CA PHE A 75 10.35 1.75 1.82
C PHE A 75 9.59 2.08 0.54
N ILE A 76 8.47 1.41 0.28
CA ILE A 76 7.65 1.62 -0.92
C ILE A 76 7.13 3.07 -0.96
N MET A 77 6.65 3.60 0.17
CA MET A 77 6.19 5.00 0.25
C MET A 77 7.32 5.98 0.00
N SER A 78 8.52 5.73 0.55
CA SER A 78 9.69 6.59 0.36
C SER A 78 10.12 6.65 -1.11
N VAL A 79 10.11 5.49 -1.80
CA VAL A 79 10.36 5.43 -3.25
C VAL A 79 9.29 6.19 -4.03
N GLY A 80 8.02 6.07 -3.63
CA GLY A 80 6.92 6.84 -4.22
C GLY A 80 7.09 8.34 -4.08
N ILE A 81 7.47 8.82 -2.88
CA ILE A 81 7.77 10.24 -2.60
C ILE A 81 8.96 10.72 -3.42
N PHE A 82 10.04 9.93 -3.48
CA PHE A 82 11.21 10.26 -4.27
C PHE A 82 10.87 10.40 -5.76
N ASN A 83 10.11 9.45 -6.32
CA ASN A 83 9.65 9.53 -7.72
C ASN A 83 8.77 10.75 -7.97
N LEU A 84 7.90 11.11 -7.01
CA LEU A 84 7.08 12.32 -7.11
C LEU A 84 7.95 13.58 -7.10
N TRP A 85 8.96 13.64 -6.22
CA TRP A 85 9.88 14.77 -6.15
C TRP A 85 10.70 14.92 -7.42
N VAL A 86 11.19 13.82 -8.00
CA VAL A 86 11.87 13.83 -9.31
C VAL A 86 10.93 14.34 -10.40
N TYR A 87 9.68 13.87 -10.42
CA TYR A 87 8.68 14.31 -11.41
C TYR A 87 8.35 15.80 -11.30
N LEU A 88 8.28 16.36 -10.09
CA LEU A 88 7.93 17.77 -9.88
C LEU A 88 9.09 18.76 -10.14
N ASN A 89 10.34 18.28 -10.12
CA ASN A 89 11.53 19.11 -10.37
C ASN A 89 12.08 18.98 -11.81
N ILE A 90 11.41 18.21 -12.67
CA ILE A 90 11.67 18.13 -14.12
C ILE A 90 10.63 19.01 -14.82
#